data_AF-A0A2D6YFG5-F1
#
_entry.id   AF-A0A2D6YFG5-F1
#
_cell.length_a   1.000
_cell.length_b   1.000
_cell.length_c   1.000
_cell.angle_alpha   90.00
_cell.angle_beta   90.00
_cell.angle_gamma   90.00
#
_symmetry.space_group_name_H-M   'P 1'
#
loop_
_entity.id
_entity.type
_entity.pdbx_description
1 polymer ?
#
loop_
_entity_poly.entity_id
_entity_poly.type
_entity_poly.pdbx_seq_one_letter_code
_entity_poly.pdbx_strand_id
1 'polypeptide(L)' 'MSKQFTVSSLGFQLLLLGKDGGVKLRSSNVSLEDIFSLIDTTPMIRKEMRDGQC' A
#
# COMPACT_ATOMS: atom_id res chain seq x y z
N MET A 1 -16.98 -15.20 -19.70
CA MET A 1 -17.89 -14.94 -18.57
C MET A 1 -17.32 -13.76 -17.79
N SER A 2 -17.77 -12.54 -18.07
CA SER A 2 -17.38 -11.35 -17.30
C SER A 2 -18.26 -11.24 -16.06
N LYS A 3 -17.65 -11.01 -14.89
CA LYS A 3 -18.37 -10.74 -13.64
C LYS A 3 -18.40 -9.22 -13.44
N GLN A 4 -19.59 -8.66 -13.26
CA GLN A 4 -19.79 -7.25 -13.00
C GLN A 4 -20.12 -7.08 -11.52
N PHE A 5 -19.31 -6.32 -10.80
CA PHE A 5 -19.49 -6.07 -9.38
C PHE A 5 -20.08 -4.67 -9.19
N THR A 6 -21.21 -4.57 -8.49
CA THR A 6 -21.78 -3.30 -8.07
C THR A 6 -20.90 -2.72 -6.96
N VAL A 7 -20.19 -1.64 -7.25
CA VAL A 7 -19.37 -0.93 -6.25
C VAL A 7 -20.13 0.31 -5.79
N SER A 8 -20.39 0.40 -4.48
CA SER A 8 -20.97 1.61 -3.86
C SER A 8 -20.01 2.79 -4.04
N SER A 9 -20.48 3.93 -4.56
CA SER A 9 -19.64 5.10 -4.87
C SER A 9 -19.30 5.98 -3.65
N LEU A 10 -19.61 5.53 -2.44
CA LEU A 10 -19.39 6.30 -1.21
C LEU A 10 -18.16 5.76 -0.48
N GLY A 11 -16.99 6.21 -0.93
CA GLY A 11 -15.73 5.99 -0.24
C GLY A 11 -14.64 5.45 -1.14
N PHE A 12 -13.40 5.71 -0.75
CA PHE A 12 -12.22 5.14 -1.36
C PHE A 12 -11.52 4.25 -0.35
N GLN A 13 -10.79 3.25 -0.85
CA GLN A 13 -9.99 2.38 -0.01
C GLN A 13 -8.57 2.39 -0.53
N LEU A 14 -7.64 2.70 0.36
CA LEU A 14 -6.21 2.62 0.11
C LEU A 14 -5.73 1.22 0.51
N LEU A 15 -5.06 0.56 -0.44
CA LEU A 15 -4.30 -0.64 -0.18
C LEU A 15 -2.82 -0.34 -0.43
N LEU A 16 -1.99 -0.56 0.59
CA LEU A 16 -0.55 -0.62 0.41
C LEU A 16 -0.18 -2.08 0.16
N LEU A 17 0.36 -2.36 -1.03
CA LEU A 17 0.82 -3.69 -1.42
C LEU A 17 2.34 -3.75 -1.35
N GLY A 18 2.87 -4.79 -0.73
CA GLY A 18 4.28 -5.10 -0.81
C GLY A 18 4.63 -5.69 -2.18
N LYS A 19 5.93 -5.69 -2.52
CA LYS A 19 6.43 -6.34 -3.74
C LYS A 19 6.24 -7.87 -3.73
N ASP A 20 6.00 -8.44 -2.55
CA ASP A 20 5.59 -9.83 -2.34
C ASP A 20 4.11 -10.08 -2.72
N GLY A 21 3.36 -9.04 -3.10
CA GLY A 21 1.92 -9.09 -3.36
C GLY A 21 1.07 -9.09 -2.09
N GLY A 22 1.68 -9.01 -0.91
CA GLY A 22 0.98 -9.00 0.38
C GLY A 22 0.41 -7.62 0.71
N VAL A 23 -0.77 -7.59 1.35
CA VAL A 23 -1.38 -6.34 1.84
C VAL A 23 -0.68 -5.89 3.12
N LYS A 24 -0.06 -4.70 3.11
CA LYS A 24 0.62 -4.09 4.26
C LYS A 24 -0.29 -3.12 5.02
N LEU A 25 -1.22 -2.47 4.31
CA LEU A 25 -2.25 -1.61 4.90
C LEU A 25 -3.54 -1.71 4.08
N ARG A 26 -4.68 -1.71 4.77
CA ARG A 26 -6.00 -1.49 4.18
C ARG A 26 -6.72 -0.45 5.02
N SER A 27 -6.97 0.72 4.47
CA SER A 27 -7.60 1.83 5.20
C SER A 27 -8.48 2.68 4.28
N SER A 28 -9.52 3.28 4.84
CA SER A 28 -10.31 4.35 4.22
C SER A 28 -9.88 5.75 4.69
N ASN A 29 -9.01 5.84 5.69
CA ASN A 29 -8.41 7.07 6.19
C ASN A 29 -6.96 7.16 5.71
N VAL A 30 -6.57 8.32 5.15
CA VAL A 30 -5.24 8.51 4.56
C VAL A 30 -4.51 9.65 5.25
N SER A 31 -3.39 9.29 5.87
CA SER A 31 -2.34 10.20 6.29
C SER A 31 -1.09 9.85 5.47
N LEU A 32 -0.52 10.83 4.79
CA LEU A 32 0.71 10.63 4.02
C LEU A 32 1.87 10.24 4.94
N GLU A 33 1.95 10.86 6.12
CA GLU A 33 2.97 10.59 7.13
C GLU A 33 2.93 9.13 7.60
N ASP A 34 1.73 8.61 7.89
CA ASP A 34 1.56 7.22 8.33
C ASP A 34 1.92 6.22 7.21
N ILE A 35 1.59 6.57 5.96
CA ILE A 35 1.89 5.75 4.79
C ILE A 35 3.39 5.68 4.56
N PHE A 36 4.09 6.82 4.53
CA PHE A 36 5.54 6.84 4.33
C PHE A 36 6.27 6.17 5.48
N SER A 37 5.87 6.45 6.73
CA SER A 37 6.42 5.77 7.91
C SER A 37 6.28 4.25 7.81
N LEU A 38 5.13 3.75 7.33
CA LEU A 38 4.93 2.31 7.13
C LEU A 38 5.80 1.76 6.00
N ILE A 39 5.91 2.44 4.86
CA ILE A 39 6.74 2.03 3.72
C ILE A 39 8.21 1.89 4.15
N ASP A 40 8.73 2.88 4.89
CA ASP A 40 10.13 2.93 5.35
C ASP A 40 10.47 1.85 6.38
N THR A 41 9.46 1.29 7.05
CA THR A 41 9.65 0.13 7.93
C THR A 41 9.81 -1.19 7.17
N THR A 42 9.50 -1.25 5.87
CA THR A 42 9.51 -2.51 5.14
C THR A 42 10.94 -2.99 4.84
N PRO A 43 11.25 -4.29 5.01
CA PRO A 43 12.62 -4.81 4.85
C PRO A 43 13.24 -4.54 3.48
N MET A 44 12.41 -4.53 2.44
CA MET A 44 12.85 -4.29 1.07
C MET A 44 13.26 -2.83 0.87
N ILE A 45 12.44 -1.86 1.31
CA ILE A 45 12.77 -0.43 1.23
C ILE A 45 14.03 -0.11 2.03
N ARG A 46 14.17 -0.68 3.24
CA ARG A 46 15.41 -0.54 4.03
C ARG A 46 16.65 -1.07 3.30
N LYS A 47 16.50 -2.17 2.54
CA LYS A 47 17.57 -2.72 1.72
C LYS A 47 17.91 -1.79 0.55
N GLU A 48 16.91 -1.28 -0.17
CA GLU A 48 17.10 -0.36 -1.30
C GLU A 48 17.79 0.94 -0.86
N MET A 49 17.36 1.52 0.27
CA MET A 49 18.01 2.71 0.86
C MET A 49 19.48 2.45 1.20
N ARG A 50 19.78 1.29 1.80
CA ARG A 50 21.15 0.91 2.14
C ARG A 50 22.00 0.66 0.90
N ASP A 51 21.42 0.04 -0.11
CA ASP A 51 22.11 -0.36 -1.34
C ASP A 51 22.15 0.77 -2.38
N GLY A 52 21.61 1.97 -2.07
CA GLY A 52 21.61 3.16 -2.93
C GLY A 52 20.69 3.06 -4.14
N GLN A 53 19.62 2.27 -4.03
CA GLN A 53 18.68 1.93 -5.11
C GLN A 53 17.31 2.60 -4.96
N CYS A 54 17.19 3.58 -4.06
CA CYS A 54 16.01 4.43 -3.91
C CYS A 54 16.04 5.63 -4.86
#